data_AF-A0A7I7NLV8-F1
#
_entry.id   AF-A0A7I7NLV8-F1
#
_cell.length_a   1.000
_cell.length_b   1.000
_cell.length_c   1.000
_cell.angle_alpha   90.00
_cell.angle_beta   90.00
_cell.angle_gamma   90.00
#
_symmetry.space_group_name_H-M   'P 1'
#
loop_
_entity.id
_entity.type
_entity.pdbx_description
1 polymer ?
#
loop_
_entity_poly.entity_id
_entity_poly.type
_entity_poly.pdbx_seq_one_letter_code
_entity_poly.pdbx_strand_id
1 'polypeptide(L)'
;MLTSTVLAINHTELAKPNTLAAKELEQLSAQVPATVALPFDRPIHAGEEIGLDRLSKQSRRSYLEMAAALADMFAGKGRERDLAAGSRIHLRPR
;
A
#
# COMPACT_ATOMS: atom_id res chain seq x y z
N MET A 1 -1.80 9.61 14.91
CA MET A 1 -1.91 8.37 14.12
C MET A 1 -2.20 8.73 12.67
N LEU A 2 -1.49 8.09 11.74
CA LEU A 2 -1.68 8.29 10.29
C LEU A 2 -2.74 7.31 9.77
N THR A 3 -4.02 7.61 10.01
CA THR A 3 -5.14 6.68 9.86
C THR A 3 -5.44 6.22 8.43
N SER A 4 -4.80 6.80 7.42
CA SER A 4 -4.94 6.40 6.01
C SER A 4 -3.59 6.28 5.32
N THR A 5 -2.60 5.71 6.02
CA THR A 5 -1.23 5.53 5.51
C THR A 5 -0.80 4.08 5.61
N VAL A 6 -0.12 3.57 4.58
CA VAL A 6 0.54 2.26 4.59
C VAL A 6 2.04 2.48 4.59
N LEU A 7 2.76 1.77 5.46
CA LEU A 7 4.24 1.74 5.42
C LEU A 7 4.69 0.58 4.52
N ALA A 8 5.33 0.89 3.40
CA ALA A 8 5.98 -0.10 2.56
C ALA A 8 7.48 -0.16 2.88
N ILE A 9 7.97 -1.33 3.26
CA ILE A 9 9.39 -1.57 3.58
C ILE A 9 10.03 -2.25 2.37
N ASN A 10 10.81 -1.50 1.60
CA ASN A 10 11.54 -2.01 0.45
C ASN A 10 12.88 -2.61 0.89
N HIS A 11 13.13 -3.88 0.56
CA HIS A 11 14.47 -4.44 0.65
C HIS A 11 15.29 -4.01 -0.57
N THR A 12 16.15 -3.00 -0.41
CA THR A 12 17.11 -2.58 -1.44
C THR A 12 18.39 -3.39 -1.42
N GLU A 13 18.60 -4.21 -0.39
CA GLU A 13 19.74 -5.10 -0.22
C GLU A 13 19.26 -6.46 0.29
N LEU A 14 20.06 -7.51 0.06
CA LEU A 14 19.79 -8.86 0.59
C LEU A 14 20.06 -8.97 2.10
N ALA A 15 20.73 -7.98 2.68
CA ALA A 15 21.04 -7.92 4.10
C ALA A 15 19.80 -7.55 4.92
N LYS A 16 19.72 -8.10 6.14
CA LYS A 16 18.71 -7.67 7.12
C LYS A 16 19.06 -6.28 7.66
N PRO A 17 18.06 -5.45 8.01
CA PRO A 17 18.30 -4.19 8.70
C PRO A 17 19.08 -4.43 10.00
N ASN A 18 19.98 -3.50 10.33
CA ASN A 18 20.68 -3.52 11.60
C ASN A 18 19.70 -3.28 12.77
N THR A 19 20.14 -3.52 14.01
CA THR A 19 19.27 -3.45 15.20
C THR A 19 18.65 -2.08 15.42
N LEU A 20 19.36 -1.00 15.08
CA LEU A 20 18.83 0.36 15.18
C LEU A 20 17.71 0.59 14.15
N ALA A 21 17.98 0.27 12.88
CA ALA A 21 17.00 0.39 11.80
C ALA A 21 15.76 -0.48 12.04
N ALA A 22 15.93 -1.70 12.58
CA ALA A 22 14.81 -2.56 12.94
C ALA A 22 13.91 -1.93 14.02
N LYS A 23 14.50 -1.28 15.02
CA LYS A 23 13.77 -0.60 16.09
C LYS A 23 13.04 0.64 15.57
N GLU A 24 13.66 1.40 14.67
CA GLU A 24 13.01 2.56 14.02
C GLU A 24 11.83 2.11 13.15
N LEU A 25 12.00 1.03 12.38
CA LEU A 25 10.92 0.44 11.58
C LEU A 25 9.75 -0.03 12.46
N GLU A 26 10.01 -0.63 13.62
CA GLU A 26 8.98 -1.02 14.58
C GLU A 26 8.20 0.20 15.10
N GLN A 27 8.90 1.27 15.48
CA GLN A 27 8.29 2.52 15.94
C GLN A 27 7.47 3.22 14.85
N LEU A 28 7.91 3.18 13.60
CA LEU A 28 7.17 3.72 12.45
C LEU A 28 5.94 2.87 12.14
N SER A 29 6.09 1.55 12.17
CA SER A 29 5.00 0.60 11.92
C SER A 29 3.85 0.78 12.92
N ALA A 30 4.16 1.08 14.19
CA ALA A 30 3.17 1.35 15.23
C ALA A 30 2.32 2.61 14.99
N GLN A 31 2.71 3.49 14.07
CA GLN A 31 2.01 4.75 13.78
C GLN A 31 1.04 4.66 12.59
N VAL A 32 1.08 3.55 11.84
CA VAL A 32 0.30 3.31 10.64
C VAL A 32 -0.63 2.11 10.80
N PRO A 33 -1.80 2.11 10.14
CA PRO A 33 -2.75 0.99 10.17
C PRO A 33 -2.25 -0.29 9.49
N ALA A 34 -1.31 -0.19 8.55
CA ALA A 34 -0.77 -1.35 7.85
C ALA A 34 0.70 -1.15 7.46
N THR A 35 1.47 -2.23 7.57
CA THR A 35 2.87 -2.30 7.13
C THR A 35 3.04 -3.51 6.21
N VAL A 36 3.73 -3.33 5.08
CA VAL A 36 3.99 -4.39 4.10
C VAL A 36 5.49 -4.43 3.80
N ALA A 37 6.10 -5.61 3.97
CA ALA A 37 7.49 -5.83 3.58
C ALA A 37 7.56 -6.34 2.13
N LEU A 38 8.21 -5.57 1.26
CA LEU A 38 8.47 -5.96 -0.11
C LEU A 38 9.80 -6.74 -0.18
N PRO A 39 9.84 -7.84 -0.94
CA PRO A 39 11.07 -8.62 -1.11
C PRO A 39 12.12 -7.81 -1.87
N PHE A 40 13.37 -8.25 -1.82
CA PHE A 40 14.42 -7.68 -2.66
C PHE A 40 14.02 -7.82 -4.12
N ASP A 41 14.16 -6.72 -4.85
CA ASP A 41 13.90 -6.69 -6.26
C ASP A 41 15.00 -5.94 -7.00
N ARG A 42 15.55 -6.59 -8.02
CA ARG A 42 16.74 -6.12 -8.72
C ARG A 42 16.48 -4.83 -9.50
N PRO A 43 15.33 -4.64 -10.17
CA PRO A 43 14.93 -3.35 -10.75
C PRO A 43 14.83 -2.22 -9.72
N ILE A 44 14.26 -2.47 -8.53
CA ILE A 44 14.18 -1.47 -7.46
C ILE A 44 15.58 -1.06 -7.00
N HIS A 45 16.46 -2.03 -6.79
CA HIS A 45 17.85 -1.78 -6.43
C HIS A 45 18.58 -0.94 -7.51
N ALA A 46 18.30 -1.21 -8.79
CA ALA A 46 18.87 -0.50 -9.92
C ALA A 46 18.23 0.89 -10.19
N GLY A 47 17.13 1.23 -9.50
CA GLY A 47 16.36 2.45 -9.76
C GLY A 47 15.59 2.43 -11.09
N GLU A 48 15.31 1.24 -11.61
CA GLU A 48 14.58 1.02 -12.86
C GLU A 48 13.05 1.05 -12.65
N GLU A 49 12.31 1.23 -13.75
CA GLU A 49 10.85 1.14 -13.74
C GLU A 49 10.38 -0.28 -13.38
N ILE A 50 9.38 -0.36 -12.49
CA ILE A 50 8.85 -1.62 -11.98
C ILE A 50 7.72 -2.12 -12.90
N GLY A 51 8.06 -3.03 -13.81
CA GLY A 51 7.07 -3.80 -14.58
C GLY A 51 6.57 -5.00 -13.79
N LEU A 52 5.25 -5.10 -13.52
CA LEU A 52 4.64 -6.24 -12.81
C LEU A 52 4.91 -7.61 -13.46
N ASP A 53 5.13 -7.62 -14.77
CA ASP A 53 5.50 -8.78 -15.60
C ASP A 53 6.95 -9.23 -15.41
N ARG A 54 7.82 -8.35 -14.91
CA ARG A 54 9.25 -8.59 -14.68
C ARG A 54 9.57 -8.98 -13.24
N LEU A 55 8.56 -8.91 -12.38
CA LEU A 55 8.67 -9.26 -10.97
C LEU A 55 8.77 -10.78 -10.76
N SER A 56 9.54 -11.18 -9.75
CA SER A 56 9.44 -12.54 -9.22
C SER A 56 8.01 -12.81 -8.73
N LYS A 57 7.58 -14.09 -8.69
CA LYS A 57 6.25 -14.45 -8.15
C LYS A 57 6.02 -13.93 -6.73
N GLN A 58 7.08 -13.93 -5.91
CA GLN A 58 7.05 -13.42 -4.55
C GLN A 58 6.87 -11.90 -4.53
N SER A 59 7.67 -11.18 -5.32
CA SER A 59 7.55 -9.71 -5.45
C SER A 59 6.17 -9.32 -5.93
N ARG A 60 5.67 -9.96 -6.99
CA ARG A 60 4.33 -9.72 -7.54
C ARG A 60 3.24 -9.91 -6.49
N ARG A 61 3.32 -10.98 -5.68
CA ARG A 61 2.35 -11.24 -4.60
C ARG A 61 2.37 -10.12 -3.56
N SER A 62 3.54 -9.73 -3.07
CA SER A 62 3.66 -8.66 -2.06
C SER A 62 3.15 -7.31 -2.57
N TYR A 63 3.39 -6.98 -3.84
CA TYR A 63 2.81 -5.79 -4.47
C TYR A 63 1.27 -5.82 -4.55
N LEU A 64 0.69 -6.99 -4.86
CA LEU A 64 -0.77 -7.15 -4.88
C LEU A 64 -1.38 -7.10 -3.47
N GLU A 65 -0.71 -7.66 -2.47
CA GLU A 65 -1.13 -7.54 -1.06
C GLU A 65 -1.11 -6.08 -0.60
N MET A 66 -0.11 -5.30 -0.99
CA MET A 66 -0.08 -3.84 -0.75
C MET A 66 -1.24 -3.12 -1.45
N ALA A 67 -1.52 -3.45 -2.72
CA ALA A 67 -2.63 -2.86 -3.44
C ALA A 67 -3.99 -3.19 -2.79
N ALA A 68 -4.16 -4.42 -2.30
CA ALA A 68 -5.36 -4.84 -1.56
C ALA A 68 -5.51 -4.08 -0.24
N ALA A 69 -4.43 -3.98 0.56
CA ALA A 69 -4.45 -3.21 1.81
C ALA A 69 -4.81 -1.74 1.57
N LEU A 70 -4.27 -1.13 0.52
CA LEU A 70 -4.64 0.23 0.11
C LEU A 70 -6.12 0.30 -0.29
N ALA A 71 -6.61 -0.65 -1.11
CA ALA A 71 -8.01 -0.68 -1.53
C ALA A 71 -8.96 -0.76 -0.33
N ASP A 72 -8.68 -1.65 0.64
CA ASP A 72 -9.48 -1.81 1.86
C ASP A 72 -9.51 -0.52 2.70
N MET A 73 -8.37 0.15 2.84
CA MET A 73 -8.26 1.40 3.60
C MET A 73 -9.05 2.56 2.98
N PHE A 74 -9.24 2.57 1.66
CA PHE A 74 -9.97 3.62 0.94
C PHE A 74 -11.39 3.21 0.52
N ALA A 75 -11.78 1.95 0.65
CA ALA A 75 -13.10 1.44 0.27
C ALA A 75 -14.26 2.17 1.00
N GLY A 76 -14.04 2.64 2.23
CA GLY A 76 -15.03 3.44 2.98
C GLY A 76 -15.26 4.86 2.42
N LYS A 77 -14.24 5.48 1.82
CA LYS A 77 -14.31 6.87 1.29
C LYS A 77 -14.93 6.95 -0.12
N GLY A 78 -15.02 5.83 -0.85
CA GLY A 78 -15.73 5.74 -2.12
C GLY A 78 -17.25 5.70 -1.93
N ARG A 79 -17.71 4.89 -0.98
CA ARG A 79 -19.14 4.68 -0.70
C ARG A 79 -19.85 5.96 -0.24
N GLU A 80 -19.19 6.79 0.56
CA GLU A 80 -19.74 8.08 1.00
C GLU A 80 -19.90 9.08 -0.16
N ARG A 81 -18.98 9.07 -1.15
CA ARG A 81 -19.09 9.88 -2.37
C ARG A 81 -20.18 9.38 -3.31
N ASP A 82 -20.33 8.07 -3.46
CA ASP A 82 -21.39 7.49 -4.30
C ASP A 82 -22.79 7.69 -3.70
N LEU A 83 -22.92 7.60 -2.37
CA LEU A 83 -24.17 7.91 -1.65
C LEU A 83 -24.51 9.42 -1.72
N ALA A 84 -23.51 10.30 -1.64
CA ALA A 84 -23.69 11.74 -1.83
C ALA A 84 -24.07 12.10 -3.29
N ALA A 85 -23.54 11.39 -4.28
CA ALA A 85 -23.88 11.58 -5.70
C ALA A 85 -25.28 11.05 -6.05
N GLY A 86 -25.73 9.95 -5.41
CA GLY A 86 -27.05 9.36 -5.60
C GLY A 86 -28.23 10.19 -5.09
N SER A 87 -27.98 11.21 -4.27
CA SER A 87 -29.02 12.07 -3.68
C SER A 87 -29.46 13.24 -4.60
N ARG A 88 -28.82 13.43 -5.76
CA ARG A 88 -29.15 14.52 -6.71
C ARG A 88 -30.08 14.10 -7.86
N ILE A 89 -30.50 12.84 -7.93
CA ILE A 89 -31.42 12.37 -8.97
C ILE A 89 -32.87 12.44 -8.46
N HIS A 90 -33.35 13.65 -8.13
CA HIS A 90 -34.78 13.88 -7.95
C HIS A 90 -35.42 14.06 -9.33
N LEU A 91 -35.89 12.95 -9.91
CA LEU A 91 -36.72 12.97 -11.11
C LEU A 91 -38.10 13.55 -10.76
N ARG A 92 -38.43 14.72 -11.30
CA ARG A 92 -39.79 15.27 -11.25
C ARG A 92 -40.73 14.39 -12.07
N PRO A 93 -41.93 14.05 -11.56
CA PRO A 93 -42.95 13.40 -12.37
C PRO A 93 -43.54 14.41 -13.36
N ARG A 94 -43.85 13.91 -14.56
CA ARG A 94 -44.67 14.61 -15.57
C ARG A 94 -46.15 14.35 -15.30
#